data_AF-A0A7K4DRV0-F1
#
_entry.id   AF-A0A7K4DRV0-F1
#
_cell.length_a   1.000
_cell.length_b   1.000
_cell.length_c   1.000
_cell.angle_alpha   90.00
_cell.angle_beta   90.00
_cell.angle_gamma   90.00
#
_symmetry.space_group_name_H-M   'P 1'
#
loop_
_entity.id
_entity.type
_entity.pdbx_description
1 polymer ?
#
loop_
_entity_poly.entity_id
_entity_poly.type
_entity_poly.pdbx_seq_one_letter_code
_entity_poly.pdbx_strand_id
1 'polypeptide(L)'
;MGKIKIRTGRGTGTIEVDDDPSKWSGDEYRKIQEARKKAAANRTVQTGRGTGSRKLGDTPDPKDRPSTEGMTRVTGRGTGSRKSRNKGSG
;
A
#
# COMPACT_ATOMS: atom_id res chain seq x y z
N MET A 1 14.27 15.53 1.37
CA MET A 1 13.47 14.98 0.26
C MET A 1 14.44 14.34 -0.72
N GLY A 2 14.46 13.01 -0.79
CA GLY A 2 15.34 12.30 -1.71
C GLY A 2 14.86 12.46 -3.15
N LYS A 3 15.68 12.16 -4.14
CA LYS A 3 15.22 11.96 -5.52
C LYS A 3 15.35 10.48 -5.83
N ILE A 4 14.25 9.81 -6.18
CA ILE A 4 14.28 8.44 -6.70
C ILE A 4 14.66 8.50 -8.17
N LYS A 5 15.75 7.82 -8.53
CA LYS A 5 16.11 7.59 -9.93
C LYS A 5 15.32 6.39 -10.46
N ILE A 6 14.29 6.65 -11.25
CA ILE A 6 13.50 5.61 -11.91
C ILE A 6 14.09 5.39 -13.30
N ARG A 7 14.47 4.14 -13.60
CA ARG A 7 14.83 3.75 -14.95
C ARG A 7 13.57 3.49 -15.77
N THR A 8 13.42 4.20 -16.87
CA THR A 8 12.25 4.11 -17.76
C THR A 8 12.63 3.46 -19.10
N GLY A 9 11.63 2.90 -19.81
CA GLY A 9 11.84 2.15 -21.04
C GLY A 9 12.41 0.74 -20.82
N ARG A 10 13.40 0.33 -21.65
CA ARG A 10 14.20 -0.91 -21.49
C ARG A 10 15.54 -0.66 -20.75
N GLY A 11 15.58 0.33 -19.87
CA GLY A 11 16.79 0.74 -19.14
C GLY A 11 17.60 1.85 -19.81
N THR A 12 17.11 2.43 -20.90
CA THR A 12 17.79 3.49 -21.66
C THR A 12 17.57 4.90 -21.12
N GLY A 13 16.53 5.12 -20.30
CA GLY A 13 16.22 6.42 -19.71
C GLY A 13 16.35 6.40 -18.19
N THR A 14 16.78 7.50 -17.59
CA THR A 14 16.68 7.74 -16.14
C THR A 14 15.93 9.05 -15.93
N ILE A 15 14.86 9.02 -15.16
CA ILE A 15 14.17 10.23 -14.69
C ILE A 15 14.45 10.40 -13.19
N GLU A 16 14.72 11.63 -12.78
CA GLU A 16 14.75 12.01 -11.38
C GLU A 16 13.33 12.39 -10.96
N VAL A 17 12.74 11.60 -10.07
CA VAL A 17 11.43 11.88 -9.49
C VAL A 17 11.65 12.18 -8.02
N ASP A 18 11.04 13.24 -7.51
CA ASP A 18 11.11 13.55 -6.08
C ASP A 18 10.52 12.39 -5.26
N ASP A 19 11.30 11.93 -4.29
CA ASP A 19 10.92 10.93 -3.28
C ASP A 19 9.94 11.59 -2.33
N ASP A 20 8.67 11.53 -2.72
CA ASP A 20 7.57 12.04 -1.93
C ASP A 20 6.88 10.82 -1.27
N PRO A 21 7.22 10.48 -0.02
CA PRO A 21 6.60 9.36 0.71
C PRO A 21 5.08 9.52 0.82
N SER A 22 4.57 10.74 0.65
CA SER A 22 3.13 11.04 0.62
C SER A 22 2.40 10.56 -0.65
N LYS A 23 3.12 10.14 -1.70
CA LYS A 23 2.50 9.85 -3.00
C LYS A 23 2.08 8.39 -3.20
N TRP A 24 2.68 7.43 -2.50
CA TRP A 24 2.55 6.03 -2.96
C TRP A 24 2.60 4.91 -1.92
N SER A 25 3.12 5.10 -0.70
CA SER A 25 3.06 4.05 0.33
C SER A 25 3.47 4.55 1.74
N GLY A 26 3.18 3.74 2.77
CA GLY A 26 3.60 4.02 4.16
C GLY A 26 2.51 4.66 5.03
N ASP A 27 2.85 4.89 6.30
CA ASP A 27 1.90 5.36 7.32
C ASP A 27 1.46 6.82 7.07
N GLU A 28 2.32 7.64 6.48
CA GLU A 28 1.97 9.00 6.06
C GLU A 28 0.94 9.00 4.93
N TYR A 29 1.08 8.11 3.95
CA TYR A 29 0.08 7.91 2.90
C TYR A 29 -1.26 7.44 3.48
N ARG A 30 -1.23 6.53 4.47
CA ARG A 30 -2.44 6.09 5.17
C ARG A 30 -3.16 7.24 5.86
N LYS A 31 -2.44 8.10 6.58
CA LYS A 31 -3.02 9.29 7.23
C LYS A 31 -3.67 10.25 6.22
N ILE A 32 -3.04 10.46 5.07
CA ILE A 32 -3.61 11.28 3.98
C ILE A 32 -4.88 10.65 3.41
N GLN A 33 -4.88 9.33 3.21
CA GLN A 33 -6.06 8.61 2.71
C GLN A 33 -7.22 8.62 3.72
N GLU A 34 -6.93 8.51 5.03
CA GLU A 34 -7.95 8.66 6.09
C GLU A 34 -8.58 10.05 6.08
N ALA A 35 -7.76 11.12 5.95
CA ALA A 35 -8.27 12.48 5.85
C ALA A 35 -9.17 12.66 4.62
N ARG A 36 -8.78 12.09 3.46
CA ARG A 36 -9.60 12.09 2.24
C ARG A 36 -10.88 11.28 2.39
N LYS A 37 -10.83 10.11 3.05
CA LYS A 37 -11.99 9.26 3.32
C LYS A 37 -13.00 9.96 4.22
N LYS A 38 -12.53 10.67 5.26
CA LYS A 38 -13.37 11.50 6.14
C LYS A 38 -14.04 12.65 5.37
N ALA A 39 -13.29 13.38 4.54
CA ALA A 39 -13.85 14.46 3.72
C ALA A 39 -14.89 13.96 2.70
N ALA A 40 -14.72 12.74 2.18
CA ALA A 40 -15.61 12.13 1.20
C ALA A 40 -16.65 11.17 1.82
N ALA A 41 -16.88 11.22 3.14
CA ALA A 41 -17.70 10.24 3.86
C ALA A 41 -19.12 10.08 3.28
N ASN A 42 -19.71 11.17 2.79
CA ASN A 42 -21.07 11.19 2.23
C ASN A 42 -21.18 10.57 0.83
N ARG A 43 -20.06 10.25 0.17
CA ARG A 43 -20.06 9.63 -1.16
C ARG A 43 -20.50 8.18 -1.06
N THR A 44 -21.46 7.80 -1.89
CA THR A 44 -21.90 6.40 -2.00
C THR A 44 -20.91 5.63 -2.87
N VAL A 45 -20.53 4.44 -2.41
CA VAL A 45 -19.62 3.52 -3.10
C VAL A 45 -20.34 2.19 -3.32
N GLN A 46 -20.22 1.66 -4.53
CA GLN A 46 -20.73 0.34 -4.86
C GLN A 46 -19.81 -0.73 -4.26
N THR A 47 -20.41 -1.72 -3.63
CA THR A 47 -19.76 -2.81 -2.90
C THR A 47 -20.29 -4.15 -3.38
N GLY A 48 -19.44 -5.18 -3.23
CA GLY A 48 -19.64 -6.42 -3.97
C GLY A 48 -19.54 -6.16 -5.48
N ARG A 49 -19.82 -7.16 -6.30
CA ARG A 49 -19.81 -7.04 -7.77
C ARG A 49 -21.08 -6.31 -8.27
N GLY A 50 -21.39 -5.14 -7.70
CA GLY A 50 -22.59 -4.35 -7.99
C GLY A 50 -23.83 -4.70 -7.14
N THR A 51 -23.70 -5.53 -6.11
CA THR A 51 -24.84 -6.08 -5.36
C THR A 51 -25.28 -5.22 -4.18
N GLY A 52 -24.45 -4.29 -3.69
CA GLY A 52 -24.81 -3.42 -2.59
C GLY A 52 -24.15 -2.06 -2.70
N SER A 53 -24.79 -1.03 -2.16
CA SER A 53 -24.17 0.30 -2.06
C SER A 53 -24.11 0.72 -0.59
N ARG A 54 -23.04 1.40 -0.21
CA ARG A 54 -22.88 1.97 1.14
C ARG A 54 -22.19 3.32 1.08
N LYS A 55 -22.27 4.11 2.14
CA LYS A 55 -21.45 5.33 2.24
C LYS A 55 -19.99 4.96 2.41
N LEU A 56 -19.10 5.81 1.89
CA LEU A 56 -17.66 5.64 2.04
C LEU A 56 -17.24 5.73 3.51
N GLY A 57 -17.95 6.51 4.32
CA GLY A 57 -17.78 6.57 5.78
C GLY A 57 -18.08 5.24 6.49
N ASP A 58 -19.08 4.49 6.03
CA ASP A 58 -19.46 3.18 6.59
C ASP A 58 -18.56 2.02 6.10
N THR A 59 -17.50 2.35 5.37
CA THR A 59 -16.52 1.36 4.93
C THR A 59 -15.58 1.05 6.09
N PRO A 60 -15.43 -0.23 6.49
CA PRO A 60 -14.52 -0.59 7.57
C PRO A 60 -13.10 -0.16 7.23
N ASP A 61 -12.37 0.26 8.25
CA ASP A 61 -10.97 0.62 8.10
C ASP A 61 -10.13 -0.61 7.71
N PRO A 62 -9.07 -0.42 6.91
CA PRO A 62 -8.22 -1.52 6.52
C PRO A 62 -7.61 -2.16 7.77
N LYS A 63 -7.81 -3.47 7.92
CA LYS A 63 -7.22 -4.23 9.02
C LYS A 63 -5.70 -4.11 8.97
N ASP A 64 -5.09 -3.97 10.14
CA ASP A 64 -3.64 -3.96 10.27
C ASP A 64 -3.03 -5.18 9.59
N ARG A 65 -1.87 -4.97 8.95
CA ARG A 65 -1.21 -6.08 8.28
C ARG A 65 -0.71 -7.04 9.35
N PRO A 66 -1.11 -8.32 9.32
CA PRO A 66 -0.64 -9.28 10.30
C PRO A 66 0.88 -9.40 10.21
N SER A 67 1.52 -9.58 11.37
CA SER A 67 2.93 -9.94 11.40
C SER A 67 3.12 -11.28 10.69
N THR A 68 4.08 -11.32 9.78
CA THR A 68 4.54 -12.57 9.17
C THR A 68 5.92 -12.93 9.70
N GLU A 69 6.33 -12.35 10.82
CA GLU A 69 7.62 -12.63 11.45
C GLU A 69 7.69 -14.12 11.84
N GLY A 70 8.79 -14.78 11.50
CA GLY A 70 8.96 -16.22 11.75
C GLY A 70 8.27 -17.16 10.75
N MET A 71 7.42 -16.66 9.86
CA MET A 71 6.87 -17.46 8.76
C MET A 71 7.97 -17.81 7.75
N THR A 72 7.97 -19.05 7.27
CA THR A 72 8.93 -19.50 6.26
C THR A 72 8.56 -18.89 4.91
N ARG A 73 9.47 -18.08 4.34
CA ARG A 73 9.30 -17.44 3.04
C ARG A 73 10.28 -18.06 2.04
N VAL A 74 9.73 -18.55 0.93
CA VAL A 74 10.53 -19.03 -0.21
C VAL A 74 11.18 -17.81 -0.88
N THR A 75 12.50 -17.86 -1.08
CA THR A 75 13.27 -16.69 -1.58
C THR A 75 13.26 -16.54 -3.10
N GLY A 76 12.54 -17.43 -3.81
CA GLY A 76 12.45 -17.42 -5.28
C GLY A 76 13.76 -17.78 -6.00
N ARG A 77 14.78 -18.25 -5.28
CA ARG A 77 16.07 -18.72 -5.82
C ARG A 77 16.31 -20.19 -5.46
N GLY A 78 15.53 -21.10 -6.05
CA GLY A 78 15.61 -22.54 -5.78
C GLY A 78 14.94 -22.96 -4.46
N THR A 79 15.50 -23.96 -3.76
CA THR A 79 15.00 -24.51 -2.48
C THR A 79 15.27 -23.63 -1.25
N GLY A 80 15.87 -22.45 -1.44
CA GLY A 80 16.16 -21.51 -0.36
C GLY A 80 14.87 -21.03 0.33
N SER A 81 14.75 -21.33 1.62
CA SER A 81 13.72 -20.75 2.47
C SER A 81 14.37 -19.96 3.61
N ARG A 82 13.75 -18.85 4.01
CA ARG A 82 14.21 -18.06 5.15
C ARG A 82 13.03 -17.59 5.99
N LYS A 83 13.28 -17.32 7.27
CA LYS A 83 12.30 -16.69 8.14
C LYS A 83 12.02 -15.27 7.68
N SER A 84 10.73 -14.96 7.51
CA SER A 84 10.26 -13.61 7.26
C SER A 84 10.55 -12.77 8.50
N ARG A 85 11.02 -11.53 8.26
CA ARG A 85 11.30 -10.52 9.29
C ARG A 85 10.24 -9.41 9.28
N ASN A 86 9.15 -9.61 8.53
CA ASN A 86 8.12 -8.60 8.38
C ASN A 86 7.21 -8.62 9.62
N LYS A 87 7.38 -7.60 10.47
CA LYS A 87 6.67 -7.41 11.73
C LYS A 87 5.20 -7.00 11.56
N GLY A 88 4.70 -6.92 10.32
CA GLY A 88 3.39 -6.37 10.02
C GLY A 88 3.45 -4.85 9.94
N SER A 89 2.29 -4.23 9.80
CA SER A 89 2.15 -2.77 9.88
C SER A 89 1.00 -2.49 10.83
N GLY A 90 1.32 -1.92 11.98
CA GLY A 90 0.42 -1.05 12.73
C GLY A 90 0.75 0.37 12.33
#